data_AF-A0A662XDV6-F1
#
_entry.id   AF-A0A662XDV6-F1
#
_cell.length_a   1.000
_cell.length_b   1.000
_cell.length_c   1.000
_cell.angle_alpha   90.00
_cell.angle_beta   90.00
_cell.angle_gamma   90.00
#
_symmetry.space_group_name_H-M   'P 1'
#
loop_
_entity.id
_entity.type
_entity.pdbx_description
1 polymer ?
#
loop_
_entity_poly.entity_id
_entity_poly.type
_entity_poly.pdbx_seq_one_letter_code
_entity_poly.pdbx_strand_id
1 'polypeptide(L)'
;MVVKLLEHEHGKGRVRMLKVTRTPEKHSVMQLEAQVLLEGAPAASAYYDGDNGSVLPTDSVKNSVWILAKKHEFASLEDFGVILAKHFVTKHPDIVRYVILLEGFISVAKVKLFETPWERMVTPDSNGKMRPHHHAFVTVQGGVDGLRVLKTTQSAFVKFFKDEYTTLPEVPDRLV
;
A
#
# COMPACT_ATOMS: atom_id res chain seq x y z
N MET A 1 15.10 26.78 -18.74
CA MET A 1 15.02 26.20 -17.38
C MET A 1 15.19 24.70 -17.54
N VAL A 2 16.21 24.10 -16.95
CA VAL A 2 16.42 22.65 -17.03
C VAL A 2 15.68 22.01 -15.86
N VAL A 3 14.60 21.28 -16.15
CA VAL A 3 13.85 20.53 -15.15
C VAL A 3 14.55 19.20 -14.93
N LYS A 4 14.87 18.86 -13.69
CA LYS A 4 15.52 17.61 -13.32
C LYS A 4 14.59 16.77 -12.46
N LEU A 5 14.39 15.52 -12.86
CA LEU A 5 13.72 14.48 -12.09
C LEU A 5 14.58 14.14 -10.88
N LEU A 6 14.08 14.45 -9.67
CA LEU A 6 14.76 14.15 -8.42
C LEU A 6 14.38 12.76 -7.89
N GLU A 7 13.08 12.47 -7.88
CA GLU A 7 12.52 11.19 -7.46
C GLU A 7 11.40 10.79 -8.42
N HIS A 8 11.25 9.49 -8.64
CA HIS A 8 10.21 8.94 -9.50
C HIS A 8 9.95 7.50 -9.12
N GLU A 9 8.67 7.13 -9.06
CA GLU A 9 8.24 5.78 -8.76
C GLU A 9 7.05 5.41 -9.63
N HIS A 10 6.95 4.14 -10.00
CA HIS A 10 5.80 3.61 -10.72
C HIS A 10 5.39 2.27 -10.14
N GLY A 11 4.13 1.89 -10.31
CA GLY A 11 3.66 0.61 -9.80
C GLY A 11 2.16 0.50 -9.72
N LYS A 12 1.67 -0.30 -8.77
CA LYS A 12 0.24 -0.58 -8.61
C LYS A 12 -0.18 -0.41 -7.16
N GLY A 13 -1.21 0.40 -6.93
CA GLY A 13 -1.94 0.47 -5.67
C GLY A 13 -3.29 -0.24 -5.74
N ARG A 14 -3.96 -0.36 -4.59
CA ARG A 14 -5.31 -0.90 -4.45
C ARG A 14 -5.48 -2.34 -4.99
N VAL A 15 -4.44 -3.17 -4.87
CA VAL A 15 -4.53 -4.59 -5.23
C VAL A 15 -5.17 -5.34 -4.07
N ARG A 16 -6.48 -5.57 -4.15
CA ARG A 16 -7.28 -6.22 -3.10
C ARG A 16 -7.35 -7.73 -3.28
N MET A 17 -7.12 -8.48 -2.22
CA MET A 17 -7.23 -9.94 -2.24
C MET A 17 -7.72 -10.51 -0.92
N LEU A 18 -8.33 -11.69 -1.01
CA LEU A 18 -8.70 -12.55 0.10
C LEU A 18 -8.00 -13.89 -0.07
N LYS A 19 -7.09 -14.24 0.85
CA LYS A 19 -6.50 -15.57 0.92
C LYS A 19 -7.28 -16.43 1.91
N VAL A 20 -7.67 -17.63 1.47
CA VAL A 20 -8.38 -18.62 2.30
C VAL A 20 -7.50 -19.86 2.46
N THR A 21 -7.10 -20.15 3.69
CA THR A 21 -6.39 -21.38 4.04
C THR A 21 -7.39 -22.36 4.66
N ARG A 22 -7.43 -23.60 4.15
CA ARG A 22 -8.41 -24.62 4.58
C ARG A 22 -7.69 -25.76 5.27
N THR A 23 -8.09 -26.07 6.51
CA THR A 23 -7.78 -27.34 7.17
C THR A 23 -9.07 -28.14 7.35
N PRO A 24 -8.99 -29.46 7.59
CA PRO A 24 -10.19 -30.27 7.87
C PRO A 24 -11.01 -29.73 9.05
N GLU A 25 -10.35 -29.12 10.04
CA GLU A 25 -10.97 -28.63 11.27
C GLU A 25 -11.57 -27.23 11.11
N LYS A 26 -10.89 -26.33 10.39
CA LYS A 26 -11.33 -24.93 10.22
C LYS A 26 -10.71 -24.25 9.00
N HIS A 27 -11.42 -23.26 8.47
CA HIS A 27 -10.85 -22.31 7.51
C HIS A 27 -10.27 -21.10 8.22
N SER A 28 -9.21 -20.48 7.70
CA SER A 28 -8.76 -19.14 8.06
C SER A 28 -8.80 -18.23 6.84
N VAL A 29 -9.00 -16.94 7.08
CA VAL A 29 -9.08 -15.91 6.04
C VAL A 29 -8.13 -14.77 6.37
N MET A 30 -7.49 -14.22 5.34
CA MET A 30 -6.72 -12.98 5.44
C MET A 30 -7.10 -12.12 4.23
N GLN A 31 -7.68 -10.95 4.50
CA GLN A 31 -8.01 -9.98 3.46
C GLN A 31 -7.02 -8.83 3.54
N LEU A 32 -6.42 -8.49 2.41
CA LEU A 32 -5.47 -7.39 2.34
C LEU A 32 -5.62 -6.54 1.08
N GLU A 33 -5.19 -5.30 1.18
CA GLU A 33 -4.93 -4.39 0.07
C GLU A 33 -3.43 -4.12 -0.01
N ALA A 34 -2.84 -4.34 -1.19
CA ALA A 34 -1.43 -4.09 -1.44
C ALA A 34 -1.21 -2.88 -2.36
N GLN A 35 -0.17 -2.12 -2.06
CA GLN A 35 0.49 -1.18 -2.94
C GLN A 35 1.96 -1.56 -3.08
N VAL A 36 2.42 -1.66 -4.32
CA VAL A 36 3.83 -1.86 -4.66
C VAL A 36 4.25 -0.74 -5.60
N LEU A 37 5.24 0.03 -5.19
CA LEU A 37 5.88 1.08 -5.99
C LEU A 37 7.35 0.72 -6.16
N LEU A 38 7.80 0.79 -7.41
CA LEU A 38 9.14 0.46 -7.85
C LEU A 38 9.87 1.75 -8.17
N GLU A 39 11.10 1.84 -7.72
CA GLU A 39 11.93 3.03 -7.86
C GLU A 39 13.28 2.61 -8.45
N GLY A 40 13.75 3.30 -9.50
CA GLY A 40 15.05 2.99 -10.09
C GLY A 40 15.39 3.91 -11.26
N ALA A 41 16.67 4.26 -11.38
CA ALA A 41 17.16 5.21 -12.37
C ALA A 41 16.81 4.88 -13.83
N PRO A 42 16.78 3.60 -14.27
CA PRO A 42 16.44 3.26 -15.65
C PRO A 42 15.03 3.69 -16.09
N ALA A 43 14.06 3.77 -15.17
CA ALA A 43 12.69 4.17 -15.49
C ALA A 43 12.54 5.67 -15.80
N ALA A 44 13.60 6.48 -15.61
CA ALA A 44 13.56 7.92 -15.87
C ALA A 44 13.34 8.25 -17.35
N SER A 45 13.78 7.39 -18.28
CA SER A 45 13.59 7.59 -19.73
C SER A 45 12.11 7.67 -20.13
N ALA A 46 11.21 7.03 -19.38
CA ALA A 46 9.78 7.12 -19.61
C ALA A 46 9.24 8.54 -19.37
N TYR A 47 9.87 9.31 -18.49
CA TYR A 47 9.47 10.68 -18.15
C TYR A 47 10.11 11.71 -19.08
N TYR A 48 11.37 11.53 -19.45
CA TYR A 48 12.09 12.46 -20.32
C TYR A 48 11.78 12.24 -21.81
N ASP A 49 11.76 10.99 -22.23
CA ASP A 49 11.80 10.61 -23.65
C ASP A 49 10.55 9.81 -24.08
N GLY A 50 9.69 9.43 -23.13
CA GLY A 50 8.54 8.56 -23.38
C GLY A 50 8.92 7.10 -23.67
N ASP A 51 10.17 6.71 -23.43
CA ASP A 51 10.65 5.35 -23.62
C ASP A 51 10.29 4.46 -22.41
N ASN A 52 9.41 3.49 -22.62
CA ASN A 52 8.94 2.58 -21.58
C ASN A 52 9.77 1.30 -21.45
N GLY A 53 10.91 1.17 -22.16
CA GLY A 53 11.72 -0.06 -22.20
C GLY A 53 12.17 -0.57 -20.82
N SER A 54 12.32 0.34 -19.84
CA SER A 54 12.70 0.02 -18.46
C SER A 54 11.54 0.14 -17.46
N VAL A 55 10.29 0.23 -17.93
CA VAL A 55 9.11 0.32 -17.06
C VAL A 55 8.44 -1.04 -16.94
N LEU A 56 8.42 -1.62 -15.73
CA LEU A 56 7.60 -2.79 -15.47
C LEU A 56 6.10 -2.43 -15.57
N PRO A 57 5.31 -3.10 -16.42
CA PRO A 57 3.88 -2.79 -16.53
C PRO A 57 3.15 -2.94 -15.19
N THR A 58 2.28 -1.99 -14.88
CA THR A 58 1.56 -1.99 -13.59
C THR A 58 0.62 -3.20 -13.45
N ASP A 59 0.16 -3.77 -14.57
CA ASP A 59 -0.60 -5.02 -14.58
C ASP A 59 0.25 -6.22 -14.17
N SER A 60 1.52 -6.27 -14.60
CA SER A 60 2.48 -7.29 -14.17
C SER A 60 2.75 -7.19 -12.66
N VAL A 61 2.87 -5.97 -12.11
CA VAL A 61 2.98 -5.77 -10.66
C VAL A 61 1.77 -6.37 -9.94
N LYS A 62 0.55 -6.04 -10.37
CA LYS A 62 -0.70 -6.63 -9.84
C LYS A 62 -0.64 -8.15 -9.88
N ASN A 63 -0.30 -8.72 -11.03
CA ASN A 63 -0.26 -10.17 -11.24
C ASN A 63 0.79 -10.84 -10.35
N SER A 64 1.97 -10.24 -10.18
CA SER A 64 2.99 -10.75 -9.25
C SER A 64 2.49 -10.82 -7.81
N VAL A 65 1.74 -9.81 -7.33
CA VAL A 65 1.16 -9.84 -5.98
C VAL A 65 0.24 -11.06 -5.82
N TRP A 66 -0.67 -11.31 -6.78
CA TRP A 66 -1.57 -12.48 -6.76
C TRP A 66 -0.82 -13.81 -6.83
N ILE A 67 0.15 -13.93 -7.75
CA ILE A 67 0.91 -15.16 -7.95
C ILE A 67 1.73 -15.49 -6.71
N LEU A 68 2.40 -14.51 -6.11
CA LEU A 68 3.20 -14.71 -4.91
C LEU A 68 2.33 -15.07 -3.71
N ALA A 69 1.17 -14.42 -3.55
CA ALA A 69 0.22 -14.78 -2.49
C ALA A 69 -0.25 -16.24 -2.60
N LYS A 70 -0.39 -16.75 -3.83
CA LYS A 70 -0.76 -18.15 -4.10
C LYS A 70 0.39 -19.13 -3.93
N LYS A 71 1.62 -18.76 -4.31
CA LYS A 71 2.80 -19.63 -4.27
C LYS A 71 3.41 -19.80 -2.89
N HIS A 72 3.28 -18.80 -2.03
CA HIS A 72 3.91 -18.78 -0.72
C HIS A 72 2.87 -18.82 0.40
N GLU A 73 3.16 -19.58 1.44
CA GLU A 73 2.50 -19.44 2.73
C GLU A 73 3.17 -18.32 3.54
N PHE A 74 2.37 -17.57 4.28
CA PHE A 74 2.83 -16.46 5.11
C PHE A 74 1.88 -16.32 6.32
N ALA A 75 2.43 -16.03 7.49
CA ALA A 75 1.66 -15.94 8.73
C ALA A 75 1.21 -14.51 9.04
N SER A 76 1.85 -13.51 8.42
CA SER A 76 1.64 -12.09 8.67
C SER A 76 1.74 -11.26 7.38
N LEU A 77 1.29 -10.00 7.45
CA LEU A 77 1.47 -9.04 6.36
C LEU A 77 2.96 -8.75 6.14
N GLU A 78 3.74 -8.69 7.22
CA GLU A 78 5.18 -8.44 7.20
C GLU A 78 5.92 -9.52 6.42
N ASP A 79 5.60 -10.80 6.67
CA ASP A 79 6.16 -11.93 5.91
C ASP A 79 5.87 -11.78 4.42
N PHE A 80 4.62 -11.44 4.08
CA PHE A 80 4.22 -11.24 2.69
C PHE A 80 4.88 -10.02 2.06
N GLY A 81 5.04 -8.93 2.81
CA GLY A 81 5.75 -7.73 2.40
C GLY A 81 7.20 -8.03 2.04
N VAL A 82 7.89 -8.85 2.85
CA VAL A 82 9.25 -9.31 2.57
C VAL A 82 9.29 -10.18 1.31
N ILE A 83 8.33 -11.08 1.10
CA ILE A 83 8.25 -11.90 -0.12
C ILE A 83 8.11 -11.01 -1.36
N LEU A 84 7.21 -10.02 -1.32
CA LEU A 84 6.99 -9.07 -2.42
C LEU A 84 8.24 -8.25 -2.70
N ALA A 85 8.82 -7.62 -1.67
CA ALA A 85 10.01 -6.78 -1.82
C ALA A 85 11.17 -7.59 -2.42
N LYS A 86 11.45 -8.79 -1.86
CA LYS A 86 12.49 -9.70 -2.37
C LYS A 86 12.25 -10.08 -3.82
N HIS A 87 11.02 -10.36 -4.24
CA HIS A 87 10.73 -10.71 -5.62
C HIS A 87 11.14 -9.58 -6.58
N PHE A 88 10.70 -8.35 -6.34
CA PHE A 88 10.96 -7.24 -7.27
C PHE A 88 12.44 -6.84 -7.30
N VAL A 89 13.12 -6.80 -6.16
CA VAL A 89 14.55 -6.43 -6.13
C VAL A 89 15.47 -7.51 -6.73
N THR A 90 15.06 -8.79 -6.71
CA THR A 90 15.87 -9.89 -7.27
C THR A 90 15.55 -10.19 -8.73
N LYS A 91 14.30 -10.09 -9.16
CA LYS A 91 13.89 -10.42 -10.53
C LYS A 91 14.01 -9.27 -11.52
N HIS A 92 13.99 -8.04 -11.05
CA HIS A 92 14.04 -6.85 -11.90
C HIS A 92 15.16 -5.88 -11.50
N PRO A 93 16.42 -6.35 -11.33
CA PRO A 93 17.53 -5.48 -10.96
C PRO A 93 17.78 -4.38 -11.99
N ASP A 94 17.40 -4.57 -13.25
CA ASP A 94 17.55 -3.56 -14.31
C ASP A 94 16.46 -2.49 -14.30
N ILE A 95 15.46 -2.62 -13.42
CA ILE A 95 14.33 -1.68 -13.31
C ILE A 95 14.39 -0.90 -12.00
N VAL A 96 14.75 -1.56 -10.89
CA VAL A 96 14.61 -0.97 -9.54
C VAL A 96 15.92 -0.42 -8.95
N ARG A 97 16.95 -0.23 -9.76
CA ARG A 97 18.32 -0.01 -9.30
C ARG A 97 18.73 1.45 -9.38
N TYR A 98 19.39 1.91 -8.32
CA TYR A 98 20.15 3.15 -8.27
C TYR A 98 21.65 2.85 -8.23
N VAL A 99 22.42 3.59 -9.03
CA VAL A 99 23.88 3.65 -8.91
C VAL A 99 24.21 4.66 -7.82
N ILE A 100 24.88 4.25 -6.76
CA ILE A 100 25.48 5.19 -5.80
C ILE A 100 26.98 5.18 -6.05
N LEU A 101 27.57 6.36 -6.22
CA LEU A 101 28.97 6.51 -6.57
C LEU A 101 29.86 5.80 -5.53
N LEU A 102 30.68 4.87 -6.04
CA LEU A 102 31.80 4.16 -5.42
C LEU A 102 31.54 2.97 -4.47
N GLU A 103 30.32 2.67 -4.01
CA GLU A 103 30.10 1.53 -3.05
C GLU A 103 29.01 0.51 -3.41
N GLY A 104 28.36 0.62 -4.57
CA GLY A 104 27.43 -0.42 -5.07
C GLY A 104 26.08 0.13 -5.50
N PHE A 105 25.06 -0.73 -5.44
CA PHE A 105 23.73 -0.41 -5.97
C PHE A 105 22.66 -0.67 -4.93
N ILE A 106 21.69 0.25 -4.83
CA ILE A 106 20.50 0.07 -4.00
C ILE A 106 19.33 -0.25 -4.91
N SER A 107 18.61 -1.32 -4.58
CA SER A 107 17.34 -1.65 -5.22
C SER A 107 16.18 -1.30 -4.31
N VAL A 108 15.23 -0.48 -4.77
CA VAL A 108 14.11 0.01 -3.95
C VAL A 108 12.77 -0.51 -4.46
N ALA A 109 12.08 -1.27 -3.62
CA ALA A 109 10.69 -1.65 -3.81
C ALA A 109 9.90 -1.26 -2.54
N LYS A 110 9.03 -0.27 -2.66
CA LYS A 110 8.17 0.21 -1.57
C LYS A 110 6.90 -0.63 -1.55
N VAL A 111 6.69 -1.38 -0.47
CA VAL A 111 5.52 -2.23 -0.27
C VAL A 111 4.71 -1.67 0.89
N LYS A 112 3.43 -1.35 0.65
CA LYS A 112 2.46 -1.02 1.70
C LYS A 112 1.33 -2.04 1.66
N LEU A 113 1.01 -2.59 2.82
CA LEU A 113 -0.04 -3.60 2.98
C LEU A 113 -1.01 -3.14 4.07
N PHE A 114 -2.29 -3.31 3.81
CA PHE A 114 -3.36 -3.01 4.76
C PHE A 114 -4.23 -4.24 4.90
N GLU A 115 -4.43 -4.72 6.12
CA GLU A 115 -5.36 -5.83 6.40
C GLU A 115 -6.76 -5.31 6.72
N THR A 116 -7.75 -6.04 6.23
CA THR A 116 -9.13 -5.96 6.69
C THR A 116 -9.35 -7.10 7.68
N PRO A 117 -9.49 -6.81 8.98
CA PRO A 117 -9.65 -7.86 9.98
C PRO A 117 -11.03 -8.51 9.85
N TRP A 118 -11.06 -9.82 10.10
CA TRP A 118 -12.27 -10.63 10.11
C TRP A 118 -12.41 -11.34 11.44
N GLU A 119 -13.57 -11.22 12.06
CA GLU A 119 -13.91 -11.95 13.28
C GLU A 119 -14.66 -13.23 12.93
N ARG A 120 -14.29 -14.34 13.58
CA ARG A 120 -15.00 -15.60 13.39
C ARG A 120 -16.35 -15.53 14.09
N MET A 121 -17.42 -15.86 13.37
CA MET A 121 -18.75 -15.90 13.95
C MET A 121 -18.83 -17.00 15.02
N VAL A 122 -19.54 -16.72 16.10
CA VAL A 122 -19.86 -17.70 17.14
C VAL A 122 -21.35 -18.00 17.05
N THR A 123 -21.71 -19.26 16.84
CA THR A 123 -23.10 -19.72 16.65
C THR A 123 -23.39 -20.91 17.56
N PRO A 124 -24.65 -21.14 17.97
CA PRO A 124 -25.01 -22.32 18.74
C PRO A 124 -24.81 -23.61 17.91
N ASP A 125 -24.28 -24.66 18.55
CA ASP A 125 -24.25 -26.01 17.98
C ASP A 125 -25.63 -26.70 18.09
N SER A 126 -25.74 -27.95 17.64
CA SER A 126 -26.98 -28.74 17.71
C SER A 126 -27.50 -28.96 19.15
N ASN A 127 -26.66 -28.71 20.16
CA ASN A 127 -27.02 -28.79 21.58
C ASN A 127 -27.21 -27.39 22.21
N GLY A 128 -27.26 -26.33 21.39
CA GLY A 128 -27.43 -24.95 21.84
C GLY A 128 -26.16 -24.32 22.43
N LYS A 129 -25.01 -25.00 22.43
CA LYS A 129 -23.77 -24.44 22.98
C LYS A 129 -23.08 -23.54 21.95
N MET A 130 -22.77 -22.30 22.34
CA MET A 130 -22.06 -21.36 21.49
C MET A 130 -20.66 -21.87 21.15
N ARG A 131 -20.35 -21.98 19.84
CA ARG A 131 -19.04 -22.38 19.33
C ARG A 131 -18.62 -21.54 18.11
N PRO A 132 -17.31 -21.36 17.88
CA PRO A 132 -16.85 -20.69 16.67
C PRO A 132 -17.21 -21.48 15.41
N HIS A 133 -17.76 -20.81 14.40
CA HIS A 133 -18.17 -21.45 13.15
C HIS A 133 -16.96 -21.88 12.31
N HIS A 134 -17.05 -23.02 11.62
CA HIS A 134 -15.93 -23.60 10.89
C HIS A 134 -15.43 -22.71 9.73
N HIS A 135 -16.33 -21.93 9.13
CA HIS A 135 -16.06 -21.18 7.89
C HIS A 135 -16.85 -19.86 7.74
N ALA A 136 -17.48 -19.35 8.81
CA ALA A 136 -18.22 -18.09 8.76
C ALA A 136 -17.51 -16.99 9.54
N PHE A 137 -17.47 -15.81 8.95
CA PHE A 137 -16.75 -14.64 9.43
C PHE A 137 -17.60 -13.40 9.26
N VAL A 138 -17.43 -12.44 10.15
CA VAL A 138 -18.07 -11.13 10.11
C VAL A 138 -17.00 -10.06 10.20
N THR A 139 -17.19 -8.98 9.45
CA THR A 139 -16.41 -7.75 9.60
C THR A 139 -17.38 -6.59 9.47
N VAL A 140 -17.21 -5.56 10.30
CA VAL A 140 -17.99 -4.32 10.23
C VAL A 140 -17.01 -3.19 10.07
N GLN A 141 -17.08 -2.50 8.94
CA GLN A 141 -16.33 -1.28 8.69
C GLN A 141 -17.32 -0.16 8.39
N GLY A 142 -17.25 0.92 9.15
CA GLY A 142 -18.08 2.11 8.97
C GLY A 142 -17.20 3.34 8.83
N GLY A 143 -17.68 4.32 8.06
CA GLY A 143 -17.02 5.61 7.86
C GLY A 143 -17.95 6.54 7.10
N VAL A 144 -17.77 7.84 7.29
CA VAL A 144 -18.45 8.86 6.48
C VAL A 144 -17.39 9.53 5.62
N ASP A 145 -17.55 9.47 4.31
CA ASP A 145 -16.71 10.16 3.34
C ASP A 145 -17.56 11.16 2.55
N GLY A 146 -16.97 12.29 2.15
CA GLY A 146 -17.69 13.36 1.43
C GLY A 146 -18.66 14.20 2.27
N LEU A 147 -18.60 14.13 3.61
CA LEU A 147 -19.35 15.05 4.49
C LEU A 147 -18.78 16.46 4.38
N ARG A 148 -19.59 17.38 3.84
CA ARG A 148 -19.23 18.80 3.72
C ARG A 148 -19.86 19.59 4.86
N VAL A 149 -19.00 20.19 5.68
CA VAL A 149 -19.39 21.11 6.75
C VAL A 149 -18.70 22.44 6.47
N LEU A 150 -19.38 23.55 6.77
CA LEU A 150 -18.82 24.89 6.66
C LEU A 150 -19.10 25.67 7.94
N LYS A 151 -18.08 26.35 8.44
CA LYS A 151 -18.12 27.27 9.56
C LYS A 151 -17.67 28.66 9.08
N THR A 152 -18.45 29.68 9.42
CA THR A 152 -18.25 31.04 8.91
C THR A 152 -17.32 31.92 9.73
N THR A 153 -16.98 31.54 10.96
CA THR A 153 -16.14 32.31 11.90
C THR A 153 -15.69 31.40 13.07
N GLN A 154 -15.00 31.94 14.06
CA GLN A 154 -14.46 31.22 15.22
C GLN A 154 -13.50 30.09 14.81
N SER A 155 -12.68 30.33 13.79
CA SER A 155 -11.63 29.42 13.37
C SER A 155 -10.38 30.24 13.07
N ALA A 156 -9.26 29.89 13.69
CA ALA A 156 -8.03 30.67 13.61
C ALA A 156 -6.85 29.79 13.15
N PHE A 157 -5.93 30.37 12.40
CA PHE A 157 -4.65 29.74 12.06
C PHE A 157 -3.52 30.75 12.26
N VAL A 158 -2.93 30.74 13.45
CA VAL A 158 -1.90 31.69 13.94
C VAL A 158 -0.81 30.95 14.71
N LYS A 159 0.36 31.57 14.91
CA LYS A 159 1.50 31.03 15.68
C LYS A 159 2.07 29.71 15.14
N PHE A 160 1.94 29.46 13.84
CA PHE A 160 2.60 28.32 13.19
C PHE A 160 4.08 28.61 12.97
N PHE A 161 4.87 27.55 12.84
CA PHE A 161 6.29 27.62 12.51
C PHE A 161 6.50 28.31 11.15
N LYS A 162 7.44 29.26 11.08
CA LYS A 162 7.77 30.00 9.86
C LYS A 162 9.22 29.74 9.47
N ASP A 163 9.39 29.27 8.25
CA ASP A 163 10.70 29.16 7.59
C ASP A 163 10.84 30.19 6.46
N GLU A 164 11.95 30.12 5.74
CA GLU A 164 12.28 30.98 4.61
C GLU A 164 11.32 30.87 3.41
N TYR A 165 10.45 29.84 3.37
CA TYR A 165 9.43 29.63 2.33
C TYR A 165 8.01 29.92 2.82
N THR A 166 7.83 30.29 4.09
CA THR A 166 6.52 30.49 4.69
C THR A 166 5.94 31.85 4.28
N THR A 167 5.06 31.83 3.28
CA THR A 167 4.36 33.02 2.76
C THR A 167 2.94 33.17 3.30
N LEU A 168 2.41 32.14 3.96
CA LEU A 168 1.05 32.14 4.51
C LEU A 168 0.95 33.15 5.66
N PRO A 169 0.05 34.16 5.60
CA PRO A 169 -0.16 35.07 6.71
C PRO A 169 -0.92 34.40 7.85
N GLU A 170 -0.70 34.88 9.07
CA GLU A 170 -1.50 34.47 10.23
C GLU A 170 -2.89 35.09 10.15
N VAL A 171 -3.92 34.28 10.38
CA VAL A 171 -5.32 34.71 10.29
C VAL A 171 -6.06 34.36 11.59
N PRO A 172 -6.43 35.35 12.43
CA PRO A 172 -7.08 35.11 13.71
C PRO A 172 -8.56 34.71 13.57
N ASP A 173 -9.19 34.94 12.41
CA ASP A 173 -10.53 34.43 12.09
C ASP A 173 -10.71 34.15 10.58
N ARG A 174 -11.18 32.94 10.22
CA ARG A 174 -11.33 32.46 8.83
C ARG A 174 -12.49 31.47 8.67
N LEU A 175 -12.95 31.31 7.43
CA LEU A 175 -13.85 30.24 7.00
C LEU A 175 -13.13 28.87 7.02
N VAL A 176 -13.85 27.82 7.43
CA VAL A 176 -13.40 26.41 7.39
C VAL A 176 -14.53 25.51 6.94
#